data_AF-A0A9E5XY87-F1
#
_entry.id   AF-A0A9E5XY87-F1
#
_cell.length_a   1.000
_cell.length_b   1.000
_cell.length_c   1.000
_cell.angle_alpha   90.00
_cell.angle_beta   90.00
_cell.angle_gamma   90.00
#
_symmetry.space_group_name_H-M   'P 1'
#
loop_
_entity.id
_entity.type
_entity.pdbx_description
1 polymer ?
#
loop_
_entity_poly.entity_id
_entity_poly.type
_entity_poly.pdbx_seq_one_letter_code
_entity_poly.pdbx_strand_id
1 'polypeptide(L)' 'KKAISHNTAPEELKKYFEQAVPEYDKDRVYTSDIKKIIKWYNILIDANILEFNEDEKNENTEKESGKKDENTKTK' A
#
# COMPACT_ATOMS: atom_id res chain seq x y z
N LYS A 1 14.93 -1.29 8.40
CA LYS A 1 15.45 -1.95 7.16
C LYS A 1 14.78 -1.27 5.96
N LYS A 2 15.52 -0.86 4.92
CA LYS A 2 14.94 -0.21 3.72
C LYS A 2 14.14 -1.21 2.88
N ALA A 3 13.07 -0.74 2.23
CA ALA A 3 12.29 -1.56 1.30
C ALA A 3 13.00 -1.68 -0.07
N ILE A 4 12.48 -2.55 -0.94
CA ILE A 4 12.95 -2.71 -2.32
C ILE A 4 12.91 -1.37 -3.09
N SER A 5 13.72 -1.24 -4.13
CA SER A 5 13.73 -0.03 -4.94
C SER A 5 12.40 0.16 -5.69
N HIS A 6 11.92 1.40 -5.79
CA HIS A 6 10.68 1.72 -6.52
C HIS A 6 10.83 1.64 -8.06
N ASN A 7 12.07 1.48 -8.55
CA ASN A 7 12.39 1.27 -9.98
C ASN A 7 12.49 -0.20 -10.39
N THR A 8 12.21 -1.12 -9.47
CA THR A 8 12.20 -2.56 -9.73
C THR A 8 11.07 -2.96 -10.70
N ALA A 9 11.16 -4.15 -11.28
CA ALA A 9 10.18 -4.65 -12.23
C ALA A 9 8.75 -4.63 -11.65
N PRO A 10 7.72 -4.31 -12.45
CA PRO A 10 6.35 -4.20 -11.95
C PRO A 10 5.82 -5.46 -11.27
N GLU A 11 6.24 -6.63 -11.75
CA GLU A 11 5.84 -7.93 -11.19
C GLU A 11 6.46 -8.17 -9.80
N GLU A 12 7.72 -7.81 -9.62
CA GLU A 12 8.40 -7.93 -8.33
C GLU A 12 7.82 -6.95 -7.31
N LEU A 13 7.46 -5.74 -7.75
CA LEU A 13 6.77 -4.76 -6.89
C LEU A 13 5.40 -5.29 -6.44
N LYS A 14 4.63 -5.89 -7.35
CA LYS A 14 3.34 -6.53 -7.01
C LYS A 14 3.53 -7.69 -6.04
N LYS A 15 4.52 -8.56 -6.28
CA LYS A 15 4.81 -9.70 -5.39
C LYS A 15 5.21 -9.25 -4.00
N TYR A 16 6.04 -8.22 -3.89
CA TYR A 16 6.43 -7.64 -2.61
C TYR A 16 5.23 -7.02 -1.88
N PHE A 17 4.38 -6.31 -2.61
CA PHE A 17 3.15 -5.74 -2.06
C PHE A 17 2.16 -6.82 -1.60
N GLU A 18 2.01 -7.90 -2.37
CA GLU A 18 1.21 -9.08 -2.03
C GLU A 18 1.69 -9.80 -0.77
N GLN A 19 3.01 -9.85 -0.55
CA GLN A 19 3.56 -10.43 0.67
C GLN A 19 3.27 -9.55 1.91
N ALA A 20 3.20 -8.24 1.74
CA ALA A 20 2.88 -7.31 2.82
C ALA A 20 1.38 -7.22 3.09
N VAL A 21 0.57 -7.19 2.02
CA VAL A 21 -0.89 -7.06 2.06
C VAL A 21 -1.50 -8.02 1.03
N PRO A 22 -1.78 -9.28 1.42
CA PRO A 22 -2.31 -10.29 0.49
C PRO A 22 -3.76 -10.03 0.06
N GLU A 23 -4.52 -9.26 0.84
CA GLU A 23 -5.95 -8.97 0.63
C GLU A 23 -6.22 -7.64 -0.09
N TYR A 24 -5.20 -7.03 -0.72
CA TYR A 24 -5.39 -5.78 -1.46
C TYR A 24 -6.22 -5.96 -2.75
N ASP A 25 -6.90 -4.90 -3.15
CA ASP A 25 -7.72 -4.86 -4.37
C ASP A 25 -6.83 -4.71 -5.63
N LYS A 26 -6.69 -5.80 -6.39
CA LYS A 26 -5.86 -5.85 -7.61
C LYS A 26 -6.44 -5.04 -8.77
N ASP A 27 -7.74 -4.74 -8.76
CA ASP A 27 -8.42 -3.98 -9.82
C ASP A 27 -8.27 -2.47 -9.59
N ARG A 28 -8.13 -2.05 -8.33
CA ARG A 28 -7.95 -0.63 -7.97
C ARG A 28 -6.51 -0.21 -7.76
N VAL A 29 -5.64 -1.13 -7.34
CA VAL A 29 -4.24 -0.82 -7.04
C VAL A 29 -3.38 -1.03 -8.26
N TYR A 30 -2.99 0.08 -8.87
CA TYR A 30 -2.07 0.07 -10.01
C TYR A 30 -0.61 -0.04 -9.56
N THR A 31 0.24 -0.48 -10.47
CA THR A 31 1.70 -0.54 -10.25
C THR A 31 2.29 0.82 -9.86
N SER A 32 1.72 1.91 -10.39
CA SER A 32 2.08 3.28 -10.03
C SER A 32 1.82 3.60 -8.55
N ASP A 33 0.74 3.08 -7.97
CA ASP A 33 0.41 3.34 -6.56
C ASP A 33 1.31 2.54 -5.62
N ILE A 34 1.61 1.28 -5.99
CA ILE A 34 2.62 0.47 -5.29
C ILE A 34 3.98 1.19 -5.27
N LYS A 35 4.39 1.75 -6.42
CA LYS A 35 5.63 2.54 -6.52
C LYS A 35 5.61 3.77 -5.60
N LYS A 36 4.49 4.49 -5.53
CA LYS A 36 4.33 5.65 -4.63
C LYS A 36 4.47 5.25 -3.16
N ILE A 37 3.80 4.17 -2.75
CA ILE A 37 3.83 3.67 -1.36
C ILE A 37 5.27 3.30 -0.96
N ILE A 38 5.98 2.55 -1.80
CA ILE A 38 7.38 2.16 -1.54
C ILE A 38 8.30 3.39 -1.47
N LYS A 39 8.09 4.38 -2.36
CA LYS A 39 8.85 5.63 -2.33
C LYS A 39 8.62 6.40 -1.02
N TRP A 40 7.37 6.53 -0.58
CA TRP A 40 7.05 7.18 0.68
C TRP A 40 7.64 6.42 1.86
N TYR A 41 7.50 5.09 1.90
CA TYR A 41 8.09 4.26 2.94
C TYR A 41 9.61 4.51 3.09
N ASN A 42 10.33 4.53 1.96
CA ASN A 42 11.77 4.82 1.98
C ASN A 42 12.10 6.24 2.46
N ILE A 43 11.33 7.25 2.05
CA ILE A 43 11.49 8.64 2.52
C ILE A 43 11.26 8.73 4.04
N LEU A 44 10.22 8.07 4.54
CA LEU A 44 9.87 8.11 5.95
C LEU A 44 10.93 7.39 6.82
N ILE A 45 11.52 6.30 6.31
CA ILE A 45 12.70 5.66 6.92
C ILE A 45 13.89 6.60 6.92
N ASP A 46 14.19 7.25 5.80
CA ASP A 46 15.33 8.16 5.67
C ASP A 46 15.17 9.39 6.57
N ALA A 47 13.93 9.83 6.81
CA ALA A 47 13.59 10.88 7.76
C ALA A 47 13.64 10.43 9.23
N ASN A 48 13.88 9.13 9.49
CA ASN A 48 13.95 8.52 10.82
C ASN A 48 12.74 8.83 11.73
N ILE A 49 11.56 9.04 11.12
CA ILE A 49 10.31 9.39 11.83
C ILE A 49 9.45 8.16 12.13
N LEU A 50 9.73 7.00 11.54
CA LEU A 50 9.13 5.74 11.98
C LEU A 50 9.99 5.10 13.05
N GLU A 51 9.73 5.48 14.30
CA GLU A 51 10.00 4.60 15.44
C GLU A 51 8.95 3.48 15.42
N PHE A 52 9.27 2.37 14.77
CA PHE A 52 8.53 1.14 14.96
C PHE A 52 8.90 0.58 16.33
N ASN A 53 8.18 0.99 17.38
CA ASN A 53 8.22 0.26 18.63
C ASN A 53 7.67 -1.14 18.35
N GLU A 54 8.50 -2.17 18.52
CA GLU A 54 8.17 -3.58 18.22
C GLU A 54 7.00 -4.13 19.07
N ASP A 55 6.43 -3.33 19.97
CA ASP A 55 5.39 -3.70 20.92
C ASP A 55 3.95 -3.64 20.38
N GLU A 56 3.66 -2.99 19.24
CA GLU A 56 2.29 -2.93 18.68
C GLU A 56 2.03 -3.98 17.60
N LYS A 57 2.51 -5.21 17.82
CA LYS A 57 2.11 -6.37 17.03
C LYS A 57 0.79 -6.95 17.53
N ASN A 58 -0.28 -6.17 17.58
CA ASN A 58 -1.64 -6.70 17.61
C ASN A 58 -2.67 -5.62 17.24
N GLU A 59 -3.57 -6.00 16.33
CA GLU A 59 -4.89 -5.42 16.15
C GLU A 59 -4.97 -4.06 15.44
N ASN A 60 -5.00 -4.09 14.10
CA ASN A 60 -6.05 -3.34 13.39
C ASN A 60 -6.36 -3.97 12.02
N THR A 61 -7.02 -5.11 12.04
CA THR A 61 -7.96 -5.49 10.99
C THR A 61 -9.31 -4.88 11.34
N GLU A 62 -9.72 -3.78 10.70
CA GLU A 62 -11.13 -3.59 10.33
C GLU A 62 -11.37 -2.45 9.32
N LYS A 63 -11.97 -2.86 8.19
CA LYS A 63 -13.04 -2.24 7.41
C LYS A 63 -13.03 -0.71 7.24
N GLU A 64 -12.90 -0.29 5.98
CA GLU A 64 -13.80 0.73 5.41
C GLU A 64 -14.03 0.49 3.90
N SER A 65 -15.00 -0.37 3.59
CA SER A 65 -15.66 -0.40 2.28
C SER A 65 -16.70 0.73 2.23
N GLY A 66 -16.26 1.92 1.84
CA GLY A 66 -17.15 3.03 1.47
C GLY A 66 -17.79 2.77 0.11
N LYS A 67 -19.04 2.30 0.12
CA LYS A 67 -19.94 2.23 -1.03
C LYS A 67 -20.30 3.65 -1.48
N LYS A 68 -20.08 3.98 -2.75
CA LYS A 68 -20.86 5.02 -3.43
C LYS A 68 -21.06 4.64 -4.90
N ASP A 69 -22.16 3.94 -5.12
CA ASP A 69 -22.88 3.91 -6.38
C ASP A 69 -23.17 5.36 -6.82
N GLU A 70 -22.65 5.81 -7.96
CA GLU A 70 -23.10 7.03 -8.61
C GLU A 70 -23.84 6.66 -9.90
N ASN A 71 -25.16 6.77 -9.78
CA ASN A 71 -26.18 6.45 -10.76
C ASN A 71 -26.01 7.27 -12.05
N THR A 72 -26.29 6.59 -13.15
CA THR A 72 -26.40 7.05 -14.52
C THR A 72 -27.25 8.31 -14.74
N LYS A 73 -26.68 9.20 -15.55
CA LYS A 73 -27.29 10.23 -16.40
C LYS A 73 -28.64 9.80 -17.02
N THR A 74 -29.75 10.48 -16.69
CA THR A 74 -30.91 10.68 -17.59
C THR A 74 -31.75 11.86 -17.11
N LYS A 75 -31.57 13.02 -17.74
CA LYS A 75 -32.66 13.94 -18.13
C LYS A 75 -32.17 14.85 -19.24
#